data_AF-A0A7C4N210-F1
#
_entry.id   AF-A0A7C4N210-F1
#
_cell.length_a   1.000
_cell.length_b   1.000
_cell.length_c   1.000
_cell.angle_alpha   90.00
_cell.angle_beta   90.00
_cell.angle_gamma   90.00
#
_symmetry.space_group_name_H-M   'P 1'
#
loop_
_entity.id
_entity.type
_entity.pdbx_description
1 polymer ?
#
loop_
_entity_poly.entity_id
_entity_poly.type
_entity_poly.pdbx_seq_one_letter_code
_entity_poly.pdbx_strand_id
1 'polypeptide(L)'
;MEEEIKKEEPQEEKKEEQVLAEKPLEKMTAIELREFALAKNLGISGVHAMKKEELLPAIKQALGIKDEEPAKKKVEVKGTIGEMKKKILQLKEEKRTAIASKEKKKVNVLRRRINRLKKRTKKVVKA
;
A
#
# COMPACT_ATOMS: atom_id res chain seq x y z
N MET A 1 -20.71 -56.34 0.87
CA MET A 1 -19.78 -55.60 -0.01
C MET A 1 -20.53 -54.38 -0.49
N GLU A 2 -20.54 -53.34 0.34
CA GLU A 2 -21.00 -51.99 -0.01
C GLU A 2 -19.95 -51.07 0.62
N GLU A 3 -18.79 -51.07 -0.02
CA GLU A 3 -17.63 -50.28 0.36
C GLU A 3 -17.90 -48.81 0.00
N GLU A 4 -17.89 -47.96 1.02
CA GLU A 4 -17.04 -46.76 1.06
C GLU A 4 -17.03 -45.83 -0.18
N ILE A 5 -18.17 -45.24 -0.59
CA ILE A 5 -18.18 -44.20 -1.66
C ILE A 5 -18.89 -42.90 -1.23
N LYS A 6 -18.87 -42.52 0.06
CA LYS A 6 -19.63 -41.32 0.49
C LYS A 6 -18.90 -40.28 1.34
N LYS A 7 -17.57 -40.19 1.31
CA LYS A 7 -16.90 -39.20 2.17
C LYS A 7 -15.64 -38.48 1.68
N GLU A 8 -15.22 -38.65 0.43
CA GLU A 8 -13.96 -38.04 -0.04
C GLU A 8 -14.13 -36.76 -0.87
N GLU A 9 -15.30 -36.52 -1.48
CA GLU A 9 -15.45 -35.38 -2.40
C GLU A 9 -15.53 -33.96 -1.79
N PRO A 10 -15.99 -33.68 -0.53
CA PRO A 10 -16.23 -32.29 -0.12
C PRO A 10 -15.00 -31.59 0.48
N GLN A 11 -13.84 -32.25 0.57
CA GLN A 11 -12.63 -31.70 1.20
C GLN A 11 -11.53 -31.27 0.21
N GLU A 12 -11.52 -31.78 -1.02
CA GLU A 12 -10.53 -31.36 -2.03
C GLU A 12 -10.93 -30.04 -2.71
N GLU A 13 -12.22 -29.88 -3.09
CA GLU A 13 -12.71 -28.63 -3.70
C GLU A 13 -12.51 -27.41 -2.79
N LYS A 14 -12.73 -27.57 -1.48
CA LYS A 14 -12.55 -26.48 -0.50
C LYS A 14 -11.08 -26.10 -0.27
N LYS A 15 -10.14 -27.02 -0.50
CA LYS A 15 -8.70 -26.74 -0.39
C LYS A 15 -8.18 -26.03 -1.64
N GLU A 16 -8.69 -26.38 -2.82
CA GLU A 16 -8.34 -25.66 -4.07
C GLU A 16 -8.88 -24.23 -4.09
N GLU A 17 -10.10 -24.03 -3.60
CA GLU A 17 -10.74 -22.71 -3.50
C GLU A 17 -9.99 -21.77 -2.53
N GLN A 18 -9.41 -22.31 -1.45
CA GLN A 18 -8.62 -21.54 -0.49
C GLN A 18 -7.20 -21.22 -0.97
N VAL A 19 -6.57 -22.10 -1.75
CA VAL A 19 -5.23 -21.85 -2.30
C VAL A 19 -5.26 -20.81 -3.45
N LEU A 20 -6.39 -20.70 -4.16
CA LEU A 20 -6.63 -19.64 -5.14
C LEU A 20 -6.84 -18.26 -4.52
N ALA A 21 -7.20 -18.17 -3.24
CA ALA A 21 -7.40 -16.91 -2.53
C ALA A 21 -6.10 -16.23 -2.06
N GLU A 22 -5.00 -16.99 -1.92
CA GLU A 22 -3.72 -16.45 -1.39
C GLU A 22 -2.68 -16.16 -2.47
N LYS A 23 -2.88 -16.61 -3.71
CA LYS A 23 -2.00 -16.21 -4.83
C LYS A 23 -2.37 -14.77 -5.26
N PRO A 24 -1.46 -13.80 -5.13
CA PRO A 24 -1.72 -12.46 -5.64
C PRO A 24 -1.92 -12.52 -7.16
N LEU A 25 -2.97 -11.85 -7.67
CA LEU A 25 -3.37 -11.86 -9.08
C LEU A 25 -2.17 -11.67 -10.04
N GLU A 26 -1.20 -10.84 -9.67
CA GLU A 26 0.00 -10.53 -10.44
C GLU A 26 0.88 -11.75 -10.78
N LYS A 27 0.87 -12.77 -9.91
CA LYS A 27 1.64 -14.01 -10.11
C LYS A 27 0.92 -15.04 -10.97
N MET A 28 -0.39 -14.91 -11.17
CA MET A 28 -1.15 -15.85 -11.98
C MET A 28 -0.79 -15.72 -13.47
N THR A 29 -0.83 -16.84 -14.18
CA THR A 29 -0.63 -16.90 -15.64
C THR A 29 -1.90 -16.43 -16.36
N ALA A 30 -1.80 -16.15 -17.66
CA ALA A 30 -2.96 -15.70 -18.45
C ALA A 30 -4.13 -16.70 -18.41
N ILE A 31 -3.84 -18.00 -18.33
CA ILE A 31 -4.84 -19.08 -18.30
C ILE A 31 -5.55 -19.08 -16.95
N GLU A 32 -4.81 -19.06 -15.85
CA GLU A 32 -5.36 -18.99 -14.49
C GLU A 32 -6.22 -17.73 -14.30
N LEU A 33 -5.82 -16.59 -14.87
CA LEU A 33 -6.62 -15.36 -14.82
C LEU A 33 -7.93 -15.47 -15.61
N ARG A 34 -7.95 -16.23 -16.72
CA ARG A 34 -9.17 -16.47 -17.50
C ARG A 34 -10.14 -17.36 -16.73
N GLU A 35 -9.64 -18.45 -16.17
CA GLU A 35 -10.41 -19.36 -15.34
C GLU A 35 -10.98 -18.64 -14.11
N PHE A 36 -10.15 -17.82 -13.46
CA PHE A 36 -10.59 -17.01 -12.32
C PHE A 36 -11.65 -15.97 -12.72
N ALA A 37 -11.52 -15.33 -13.89
CA ALA A 37 -12.50 -14.38 -14.40
C ALA A 37 -13.86 -15.02 -14.67
N LEU A 38 -13.85 -16.24 -15.22
CA LEU A 38 -15.05 -17.05 -15.49
C LEU A 38 -15.66 -17.59 -14.19
N ALA A 39 -14.85 -18.16 -13.30
CA ALA A 39 -15.31 -18.72 -12.03
C ALA A 39 -15.99 -17.67 -11.14
N LYS A 40 -15.48 -16.43 -11.12
CA LYS A 40 -16.07 -15.33 -10.37
C LYS A 40 -17.18 -14.58 -11.11
N ASN A 41 -17.53 -14.96 -12.35
CA ASN A 41 -18.54 -14.30 -13.18
C ASN A 41 -18.41 -12.77 -13.18
N LEU A 42 -17.20 -12.26 -13.40
CA LEU A 42 -16.86 -10.84 -13.26
C LEU A 42 -17.48 -9.94 -14.36
N GLY A 43 -18.38 -10.45 -15.20
CA GLY A 43 -19.06 -9.68 -16.26
C GLY A 43 -18.14 -9.16 -17.37
N ILE A 44 -16.87 -9.59 -17.39
CA ILE A 44 -15.89 -9.19 -18.39
C ILE A 44 -16.20 -9.96 -19.68
N SER A 45 -16.57 -9.27 -20.75
CA SER A 45 -16.76 -9.88 -22.07
C SER A 45 -15.41 -9.98 -22.80
N GLY A 46 -15.15 -11.12 -23.45
CA GLY A 46 -13.91 -11.32 -24.23
C GLY A 46 -12.71 -11.86 -23.44
N VAL A 47 -12.93 -12.48 -22.27
CA VAL A 47 -11.87 -13.06 -21.40
C VAL A 47 -10.88 -13.96 -22.17
N HIS A 48 -11.36 -14.79 -23.11
CA HIS A 48 -10.50 -15.68 -23.90
C HIS A 48 -9.60 -14.96 -24.91
N ALA A 49 -9.96 -13.75 -25.34
CA ALA A 49 -9.19 -12.97 -26.32
C ALA A 49 -8.16 -12.04 -25.65
N MET A 50 -8.38 -11.65 -24.40
CA MET A 50 -7.51 -10.71 -23.68
C MET A 50 -6.17 -11.34 -23.29
N LYS A 51 -5.11 -10.53 -23.35
CA LYS A 51 -3.77 -10.88 -22.86
C LYS A 51 -3.67 -10.69 -21.35
N LYS A 52 -2.65 -11.27 -20.70
CA LYS A 52 -2.42 -11.12 -19.24
C LYS A 52 -2.40 -9.65 -18.79
N GLU A 53 -1.81 -8.77 -19.59
CA GLU A 53 -1.71 -7.33 -19.30
C GLU A 53 -3.07 -6.62 -19.25
N GLU A 54 -4.06 -7.12 -20.00
CA GLU A 54 -5.42 -6.57 -20.07
C GLU A 54 -6.35 -7.26 -19.06
N LEU A 55 -6.16 -8.55 -18.81
CA LEU A 55 -6.95 -9.34 -17.85
C LEU A 55 -6.70 -8.92 -16.40
N LEU A 56 -5.44 -8.67 -16.02
CA LEU A 56 -5.09 -8.25 -14.66
C LEU A 56 -5.85 -6.99 -14.21
N PRO A 57 -5.80 -5.85 -14.92
CA PRO A 57 -6.51 -4.65 -14.52
C PRO A 57 -8.03 -4.84 -14.58
N ALA A 58 -8.56 -5.56 -15.58
CA ALA A 58 -10.00 -5.81 -15.70
C ALA A 58 -10.54 -6.63 -14.51
N ILE A 59 -9.82 -7.69 -14.10
CA ILE A 59 -10.17 -8.51 -12.93
C ILE A 59 -10.06 -7.69 -11.64
N LYS A 60 -9.01 -6.87 -11.49
CA LYS A 60 -8.85 -5.99 -10.31
C LYS A 60 -9.96 -4.93 -10.22
N GLN A 61 -10.34 -4.32 -11.35
CA GLN A 61 -11.46 -3.37 -11.45
C GLN A 61 -12.79 -4.03 -11.11
N ALA A 62 -13.07 -5.21 -11.68
CA ALA A 62 -14.32 -5.93 -11.44
C ALA A 62 -14.43 -6.47 -10.01
N LEU A 63 -13.31 -6.75 -9.34
CA LEU A 63 -13.25 -7.05 -7.90
C LEU A 63 -13.33 -5.82 -6.99
N GLY A 64 -13.42 -4.61 -7.54
CA GLY A 64 -13.50 -3.37 -6.77
C GLY A 64 -12.20 -2.98 -6.06
N ILE A 65 -11.09 -3.65 -6.35
CA ILE A 65 -9.76 -3.27 -5.89
C ILE A 65 -9.31 -2.14 -6.83
N LYS A 66 -9.69 -0.90 -6.47
CA LYS A 66 -9.02 0.29 -6.98
C LYS A 66 -7.55 0.16 -6.57
N ASP A 67 -6.73 -0.32 -7.49
CA ASP A 67 -5.30 0.00 -7.51
C ASP A 67 -5.23 1.53 -7.62
N GLU A 68 -5.26 2.20 -6.46
CA GLU A 68 -4.51 3.43 -6.34
C GLU A 68 -3.08 3.02 -6.67
N GLU A 69 -2.65 3.34 -7.91
CA GLU A 69 -1.24 3.31 -8.30
C GLU A 69 -0.43 3.73 -7.07
N PRO A 70 0.64 3.02 -6.67
CA PRO A 70 1.46 3.48 -5.57
C PRO A 70 2.04 4.82 -6.00
N ALA A 71 1.36 5.91 -5.61
CA ALA A 71 1.54 7.24 -6.15
C ALA A 71 2.88 7.77 -5.66
N LYS A 72 3.96 7.31 -6.31
CA LYS A 72 5.36 7.68 -6.13
C LYS A 72 5.69 8.18 -4.73
N LYS A 73 5.29 7.50 -3.64
CA LYS A 73 5.32 8.02 -2.25
C LYS A 73 5.45 9.54 -2.24
N LYS A 74 4.46 10.28 -2.78
CA LYS A 74 4.43 11.72 -2.55
C LYS A 74 4.47 11.80 -1.05
N VAL A 75 5.58 12.31 -0.51
CA VAL A 75 5.71 12.48 0.92
C VAL A 75 4.63 13.50 1.21
N GLU A 76 3.45 13.03 1.56
CA GLU A 76 2.35 13.84 2.05
C GLU A 76 3.01 14.68 3.11
N VAL A 77 3.16 15.97 2.83
CA VAL A 77 3.73 16.87 3.81
C VAL A 77 2.61 17.06 4.82
N LYS A 78 2.47 16.07 5.71
CA LYS A 78 1.46 16.02 6.76
C LYS A 78 1.73 17.19 7.69
N GLY A 79 1.02 18.28 7.45
CA GLY A 79 1.04 19.48 8.27
C GLY A 79 0.92 20.74 7.43
N THR A 80 -0.02 21.59 7.83
CA THR A 80 -0.13 22.95 7.31
C THR A 80 1.16 23.75 7.58
N ILE A 81 1.44 24.77 6.77
CA ILE A 81 2.61 25.65 6.96
C ILE A 81 2.62 26.25 8.38
N GLY A 82 1.43 26.56 8.92
CA GLY A 82 1.25 27.06 10.28
C GLY A 82 1.76 26.09 11.35
N GLU A 83 1.37 24.82 11.29
CA GLU A 83 1.82 23.79 12.23
C GLU A 83 3.33 23.57 12.17
N MET A 84 3.92 23.59 10.97
CA MET A 84 5.37 23.44 10.83
C MET A 84 6.12 24.61 11.47
N LYS A 85 5.61 25.84 11.33
CA LYS A 85 6.18 27.03 11.99
C LYS A 85 6.03 26.94 13.52
N LYS A 86 4.89 26.49 14.05
CA LYS A 86 4.68 26.24 15.48
C LYS A 86 5.70 25.23 16.03
N LYS A 87 5.90 24.10 15.36
CA LYS A 87 6.90 23.09 15.72
C LYS A 87 8.33 23.65 15.70
N ILE A 88 8.65 24.55 14.77
CA ILE A 88 9.96 25.22 14.74
C ILE A 88 10.18 26.11 15.98
N LEU A 89 9.15 26.79 16.46
CA LEU A 89 9.25 27.62 17.67
C LEU A 89 9.52 26.76 18.91
N GLN A 90 8.74 25.70 19.09
CA GLN A 90 8.92 24.73 20.19
C GLN A 90 10.34 24.15 20.20
N LEU A 91 10.84 23.67 19.05
CA LEU A 91 12.20 23.12 18.96
C LEU A 91 13.30 24.17 19.21
N LYS A 92 13.03 25.46 18.97
CA LYS A 92 13.98 26.54 19.31
C LYS A 92 14.06 26.76 20.82
N GLU A 93 12.93 26.68 21.52
CA GLU A 93 12.87 26.76 22.98
C GLU A 93 13.60 25.57 23.61
N GLU A 94 13.31 24.35 23.15
CA GLU A 94 14.05 23.14 23.57
C GLU A 94 15.55 23.25 23.27
N LYS A 95 15.93 23.91 22.18
CA LYS A 95 17.35 24.13 21.88
C LYS A 95 17.98 25.08 22.88
N ARG A 96 17.27 26.14 23.31
CA ARG A 96 17.76 27.09 24.32
C ARG A 96 17.97 26.39 25.66
N THR A 97 17.02 25.55 26.09
CA THR A 97 17.17 24.77 27.32
C THR A 97 18.33 23.78 27.21
N ALA A 98 18.47 23.07 26.09
CA ALA A 98 19.60 22.16 25.87
C ALA A 98 20.97 22.85 25.83
N ILE A 99 21.03 24.11 25.38
CA ILE A 99 22.25 24.93 25.46
C ILE A 99 22.58 25.26 26.93
N ALA A 100 21.58 25.66 27.72
CA ALA A 100 21.74 25.94 29.15
C ALA A 100 22.22 24.71 29.93
N SER A 101 21.67 23.53 29.62
CA SER A 101 22.08 22.24 30.20
C SER A 101 23.40 21.69 29.63
N LYS A 102 24.10 22.44 28.75
CA LYS A 102 25.38 22.04 28.09
C LYS A 102 25.33 20.71 27.33
N GLU A 103 24.15 20.26 26.91
CA GLU A 103 23.94 18.99 26.23
C GLU A 103 24.22 19.07 24.72
N LYS A 104 25.51 19.05 24.34
CA LYS A 104 25.97 19.22 22.94
C LYS A 104 25.28 18.27 21.94
N LYS A 105 25.04 17.00 22.33
CA LYS A 105 24.36 16.01 21.47
C LYS A 105 22.91 16.41 21.17
N LYS A 106 22.14 16.79 22.20
CA LYS A 106 20.75 17.24 22.03
C LYS A 106 20.67 18.53 21.20
N VAL A 107 21.56 19.49 21.44
CA VAL A 107 21.65 20.72 20.63
C VAL A 107 21.87 20.42 19.14
N ASN A 108 22.75 19.46 18.83
CA ASN A 108 23.03 19.06 17.44
C ASN A 108 21.82 18.38 16.78
N VAL A 109 21.11 17.51 17.50
CA VAL A 109 19.88 16.86 17.02
C VAL A 109 18.79 17.90 16.75
N LEU A 110 18.55 18.81 17.71
CA LEU A 110 17.56 19.88 17.58
C LEU A 110 17.89 20.83 16.42
N ARG A 111 19.18 21.21 16.25
CA ARG A 111 19.63 22.00 15.08
C ARG A 111 19.28 21.32 13.77
N ARG A 112 19.56 20.01 13.64
CA ARG A 112 19.26 19.24 12.42
C ARG A 112 17.76 19.15 12.17
N ARG A 113 16.95 18.93 13.21
CA ARG A 113 15.49 18.84 13.12
C ARG A 113 14.86 20.17 12.67
N ILE A 114 15.31 21.29 13.25
CA ILE A 114 14.91 22.64 12.84
C ILE A 114 15.25 22.88 11.36
N ASN A 115 16.47 22.55 10.92
CA ASN A 115 16.89 22.73 9.53
C ASN A 115 16.06 21.89 8.55
N ARG A 116 15.75 20.63 8.90
CA ARG A 116 14.89 19.76 8.10
C ARG A 116 13.47 20.34 7.98
N LEU A 117 12.88 20.83 9.08
CA LEU A 117 11.56 21.46 9.06
C LEU A 117 11.55 22.75 8.22
N LYS A 118 12.56 23.63 8.34
CA LYS A 118 12.70 24.82 7.49
C LYS A 118 12.80 24.48 5.99
N LYS A 119 13.52 23.40 5.66
CA LYS A 119 13.61 22.92 4.27
C LYS A 119 12.27 22.37 3.78
N ARG A 120 11.54 21.63 4.62
CA ARG A 120 10.20 21.12 4.30
C ARG A 120 9.19 22.25 4.09
N THR A 121 9.18 23.26 4.95
CA THR A 121 8.30 24.44 4.76
C THR A 121 8.58 25.15 3.45
N LYS A 122 9.86 25.32 3.06
CA LYS A 122 10.22 25.94 1.77
C LYS A 122 9.79 25.10 0.57
N LYS A 123 9.81 23.76 0.69
CA LYS A 123 9.34 22.86 -0.36
C LYS A 123 7.82 22.92 -0.53
N VAL A 124 7.06 22.97 0.57
CA VAL A 124 5.59 23.11 0.52
C VAL A 124 5.15 24.42 -0.09
N VAL A 125 5.86 25.52 0.16
CA VAL A 125 5.55 26.82 -0.48
C VAL A 125 5.87 26.83 -1.98
N LYS A 126 6.81 25.99 -2.44
CA LYS A 126 7.22 25.92 -3.85
C LYS A 126 6.38 24.93 -4.67
N ALA A 127 5.78 23.94 -4.01
CA ALA A 127 4.93 22.91 -4.61
C ALA A 127 3.51 23.46 -4.79
#